data_AF-A0A2E8PQ20-F1
#
_entry.id   AF-A0A2E8PQ20-F1
#
_cell.length_a   1.000
_cell.length_b   1.000
_cell.length_c   1.000
_cell.angle_alpha   90.00
_cell.angle_beta   90.00
_cell.angle_gamma   90.00
#
_symmetry.space_group_name_H-M   'P 1'
#
loop_
_entity.id
_entity.type
_entity.pdbx_description
1 polymer ?
#
loop_
_entity_poly.entity_id
_entity_poly.type
_entity_poly.pdbx_seq_one_letter_code
_entity_poly.pdbx_strand_id
1 'polypeptide(L)'
;MADQEEKSREQTDEDLEKVLSQPFQMDTLARAEEAAFLSSATRTVERPPENKTDEDVQLFLRPVEMVLRPHISTANLILERLFAPGLEDGTRSVIEQYSEDLKKDIDALRKAYRVYVETAADETLTREATRQVRKYFQEQTGQNEINFVKLKRFYEKIKTFNEKSREIWRNINKLIDTFSVIHETRRLVRGLETDYLEPVQKLIRSTESFLGALYRYIQVNREQRDSVTGGYRIDLSYDANVEYTLEALARPEGAQEEKKTETTVQEEEDESGPPSVSIARSIILETRERRIHRASLYAVPILGSRDWNRSRDYSMEIAVQDYRNGLEEFKDAFLVVLRPEDQPSSLTPSGAMVKKGSGASHLEAYIDLIEKILNEETRAMITADFPGLLHPDVFLYHSGPNVVFRILIATLRQRNIGDVFRIDEQSQIRREYPETLIRKILIEWWTERFRDINGEQVDSYLTYSRTLEMIRKEFRALYARGVEMRKKEQPGGGYLQQDEWIRKNRNRIFGLRKYEVFRRFLSGTMFEF
;
A
#
# COMPACT_ATOMS: atom_id res chain seq x y z
N MET A 1 35.70 -6.77 -51.36
CA MET A 1 34.88 -7.31 -50.25
C MET A 1 35.37 -6.79 -48.90
N ALA A 2 36.67 -6.77 -48.60
CA ALA A 2 37.21 -6.14 -47.38
C ALA A 2 36.85 -4.64 -47.25
N ASP A 3 37.00 -3.83 -48.31
CA ASP A 3 36.64 -2.40 -48.28
C ASP A 3 35.13 -2.10 -48.11
N GLN A 4 34.26 -3.10 -48.36
CA GLN A 4 32.82 -2.96 -48.12
C GLN A 4 32.42 -3.35 -46.70
N GLU A 5 33.21 -4.22 -46.03
CA GLU A 5 33.03 -4.54 -44.61
C GLU A 5 33.61 -3.47 -43.69
N GLU A 6 34.64 -2.74 -44.14
CA GLU A 6 35.23 -1.65 -43.36
C GLU A 6 34.35 -0.39 -43.42
N LYS A 7 33.80 -0.07 -44.60
CA LYS A 7 32.80 1.01 -44.76
C LYS A 7 31.47 0.73 -44.06
N SER A 8 31.04 -0.53 -43.98
CA SER A 8 29.81 -0.88 -43.24
C SER A 8 30.01 -0.81 -41.73
N ARG A 9 31.23 -1.10 -41.23
CA ARG A 9 31.60 -0.93 -39.81
C ARG A 9 31.70 0.54 -39.40
N GLU A 10 32.34 1.37 -40.22
CA GLU A 10 32.42 2.82 -39.97
C GLU A 10 31.04 3.49 -40.02
N GLN A 11 30.15 3.08 -40.93
CA GLN A 11 28.76 3.55 -40.95
C GLN A 11 27.97 3.12 -39.71
N THR A 12 28.18 1.90 -39.20
CA THR A 12 27.50 1.46 -37.97
C THR A 12 27.99 2.16 -36.71
N ASP A 13 29.25 2.57 -36.66
CA ASP A 13 29.82 3.31 -35.52
C ASP A 13 29.39 4.79 -35.54
N GLU A 14 29.30 5.44 -36.72
CA GLU A 14 28.71 6.78 -36.86
C GLU A 14 27.20 6.81 -36.53
N ASP A 15 26.47 5.76 -36.91
CA ASP A 15 25.05 5.62 -36.55
C ASP A 15 24.88 5.37 -35.03
N LEU A 16 25.82 4.67 -34.39
CA LEU A 16 25.86 4.48 -32.94
C LEU A 16 26.19 5.79 -32.19
N GLU A 17 27.14 6.60 -32.68
CA GLU A 17 27.42 7.91 -32.11
C GLU A 17 26.24 8.88 -32.27
N LYS A 18 25.53 8.84 -33.40
CA LYS A 18 24.28 9.61 -33.58
C LYS A 18 23.19 9.18 -32.61
N VAL A 19 23.00 7.89 -32.38
CA VAL A 19 21.99 7.37 -31.43
C VAL A 19 22.36 7.66 -29.97
N LEU A 20 23.65 7.65 -29.63
CA LEU A 20 24.15 7.97 -28.28
C LEU A 20 24.23 9.48 -27.99
N SER A 21 24.33 10.32 -29.03
CA SER A 21 24.34 11.78 -28.93
C SER A 21 22.93 12.41 -28.85
N GLN A 22 21.87 11.65 -29.13
CA GLN A 22 20.52 12.14 -28.95
C GLN A 22 20.17 12.13 -27.46
N PRO A 23 19.72 13.25 -26.88
CA PRO A 23 19.20 13.25 -25.52
C PRO A 23 18.04 12.24 -25.47
N PHE A 24 18.12 11.31 -24.53
CA PHE A 24 17.14 10.25 -24.30
C PHE A 24 15.71 10.75 -24.58
N GLN A 25 15.00 10.06 -25.48
CA GLN A 25 13.58 10.29 -25.79
C GLN A 25 12.62 10.02 -24.59
N MET A 26 13.15 9.97 -23.37
CA MET A 26 12.40 10.04 -22.12
C MET A 26 11.80 11.43 -21.90
N ASP A 27 12.41 12.51 -22.39
CA ASP A 27 11.86 13.87 -22.25
C ASP A 27 10.68 14.13 -23.21
N THR A 28 10.62 13.46 -24.36
CA THR A 28 9.48 13.54 -25.29
C THR A 28 8.31 12.68 -24.85
N LEU A 29 8.56 11.54 -24.20
CA LEU A 29 7.50 10.74 -23.56
C LEU A 29 7.02 11.38 -22.26
N ALA A 30 7.91 11.96 -21.44
CA ALA A 30 7.52 12.73 -20.26
C ALA A 30 6.77 14.01 -20.63
N ARG A 31 7.12 14.70 -21.74
CA ARG A 31 6.35 15.83 -22.26
C ARG A 31 5.06 15.43 -22.96
N ALA A 32 4.99 14.25 -23.60
CA ALA A 32 3.74 13.73 -24.16
C ALA A 32 2.81 13.20 -23.06
N GLU A 33 3.35 12.65 -21.98
CA GLU A 33 2.62 12.27 -20.77
C GLU A 33 2.23 13.50 -19.95
N GLU A 34 3.07 14.53 -19.82
CA GLU A 34 2.67 15.84 -19.25
C GLU A 34 1.63 16.54 -20.12
N ALA A 35 1.75 16.49 -21.45
CA ALA A 35 0.75 17.06 -22.35
C ALA A 35 -0.56 16.26 -22.35
N ALA A 36 -0.53 14.94 -22.21
CA ALA A 36 -1.70 14.09 -22.04
C ALA A 36 -2.29 14.19 -20.61
N PHE A 37 -1.47 14.46 -19.60
CA PHE A 37 -1.87 14.74 -18.23
C PHE A 37 -2.49 16.14 -18.11
N LEU A 38 -1.94 17.13 -18.80
CA LEU A 38 -2.51 18.48 -18.91
C LEU A 38 -3.77 18.49 -19.80
N SER A 39 -3.83 17.70 -20.88
CA SER A 39 -5.04 17.58 -21.71
C SER A 39 -6.14 16.74 -21.05
N SER A 40 -5.79 15.82 -20.15
CA SER A 40 -6.77 15.11 -19.31
C SER A 40 -7.21 15.95 -18.10
N ALA A 41 -6.38 16.89 -17.62
CA ALA A 41 -6.75 17.91 -16.65
C ALA A 41 -7.65 19.02 -17.24
N THR A 42 -7.67 19.19 -18.57
CA THR A 42 -8.61 20.06 -19.28
C THR A 42 -9.67 19.29 -20.07
N ARG A 43 -10.09 18.10 -19.60
CA ARG A 43 -11.46 17.69 -19.91
C ARG A 43 -12.36 18.72 -19.23
N THR A 44 -12.91 19.63 -20.03
CA THR A 44 -14.14 20.34 -19.68
C THR A 44 -15.09 19.29 -19.12
N VAL A 45 -15.24 19.30 -17.80
CA VAL A 45 -16.29 18.57 -17.11
C VAL A 45 -17.56 19.14 -17.70
N GLU A 46 -18.16 18.42 -18.65
CA GLU A 46 -19.56 18.66 -19.00
C GLU A 46 -20.30 18.66 -17.67
N ARG A 47 -20.89 19.81 -17.32
CA ARG A 47 -21.71 19.95 -16.12
C ARG A 47 -22.72 18.79 -16.16
N PRO A 48 -22.73 17.89 -15.15
CA PRO A 48 -23.86 17.01 -14.99
C PRO A 48 -25.10 17.91 -14.84
N PRO A 49 -26.25 17.54 -15.41
CA PRO A 49 -27.46 18.34 -15.30
C PRO A 49 -27.73 18.60 -13.80
N GLU A 50 -27.79 19.86 -13.40
CA GLU A 50 -27.91 20.32 -12.00
C GLU A 50 -29.07 19.64 -11.25
N ASN A 51 -30.08 19.18 -11.98
CA ASN A 51 -31.25 18.48 -11.44
C ASN A 51 -30.96 17.09 -10.84
N LYS A 52 -29.92 16.37 -11.28
CA LYS A 52 -29.61 15.01 -10.75
C LYS A 52 -28.90 15.05 -9.40
N THR A 53 -28.07 16.07 -9.18
CA THR A 53 -27.30 16.25 -7.95
C THR A 53 -28.21 16.46 -6.74
N ASP A 54 -29.33 17.15 -6.91
CA ASP A 54 -30.27 17.41 -5.82
C ASP A 54 -31.01 16.14 -5.39
N GLU A 55 -31.50 15.32 -6.32
CA GLU A 55 -32.15 14.04 -6.01
C GLU A 55 -31.20 13.07 -5.31
N ASP A 56 -29.94 13.01 -5.75
CA ASP A 56 -28.90 12.17 -5.15
C ASP A 56 -28.54 12.66 -3.73
N VAL A 57 -28.46 13.98 -3.49
CA VAL A 57 -28.23 14.53 -2.15
C VAL A 57 -29.43 14.26 -1.23
N GLN A 58 -30.65 14.41 -1.73
CA GLN A 58 -31.89 14.11 -0.99
C GLN A 58 -31.99 12.63 -0.60
N LEU A 59 -31.48 11.72 -1.42
CA LEU A 59 -31.41 10.29 -1.10
C LEU A 59 -30.57 10.04 0.16
N PHE A 60 -29.44 10.74 0.32
CA PHE A 60 -28.51 10.59 1.44
C PHE A 60 -28.86 11.39 2.69
N LEU A 61 -29.96 12.16 2.68
CA LEU A 61 -30.59 12.70 3.90
C LEU A 61 -31.28 11.61 4.73
N ARG A 62 -31.58 10.45 4.11
CA ARG A 62 -32.09 9.27 4.83
C ARG A 62 -30.93 8.58 5.56
N PRO A 63 -31.20 7.77 6.62
CA PRO A 63 -30.17 6.99 7.28
C PRO A 63 -29.36 6.20 6.24
N VAL A 64 -28.05 6.44 6.17
CA VAL A 64 -27.24 5.94 5.04
C VAL A 64 -27.13 4.42 5.02
N GLU A 65 -27.34 3.79 6.17
CA GLU A 65 -27.54 2.34 6.29
C GLU A 65 -28.70 1.88 5.38
N MET A 66 -29.81 2.61 5.34
CA MET A 66 -30.94 2.29 4.47
C MET A 66 -30.62 2.55 2.99
N VAL A 67 -29.88 3.61 2.69
CA VAL A 67 -29.52 4.00 1.32
C VAL A 67 -28.62 2.97 0.66
N LEU A 68 -27.66 2.42 1.40
CA LEU A 68 -26.67 1.47 0.88
C LEU A 68 -27.05 0.00 1.10
N ARG A 69 -28.12 -0.28 1.88
CA ARG A 69 -28.70 -1.63 2.06
C ARG A 69 -28.98 -2.39 0.76
N PRO A 70 -29.39 -1.76 -0.36
CA PRO A 70 -29.62 -2.45 -1.62
C PRO A 70 -28.43 -3.28 -2.11
N HIS A 71 -27.19 -2.89 -1.79
CA HIS A 71 -26.01 -3.73 -2.09
C HIS A 71 -26.10 -5.13 -1.45
N ILE A 72 -26.59 -5.23 -0.22
CA ILE A 72 -26.66 -6.52 0.48
C ILE A 72 -27.93 -7.29 0.12
N SER A 73 -29.09 -6.63 0.02
CA SER A 73 -30.31 -7.32 -0.37
C SER A 73 -30.20 -7.91 -1.77
N THR A 74 -29.58 -7.20 -2.71
CA THR A 74 -29.38 -7.70 -4.07
C THR A 74 -28.37 -8.85 -4.11
N ALA A 75 -27.25 -8.75 -3.38
CA ALA A 75 -26.28 -9.84 -3.31
C ALA A 75 -26.87 -11.13 -2.72
N ASN A 76 -27.69 -11.01 -1.68
CA ASN A 76 -28.39 -12.15 -1.08
C ASN A 76 -29.38 -12.78 -2.07
N LEU A 77 -30.14 -11.96 -2.80
CA LEU A 77 -31.09 -12.45 -3.79
C LEU A 77 -30.41 -13.18 -4.95
N ILE A 78 -29.24 -12.71 -5.38
CA ILE A 78 -28.41 -13.40 -6.38
C ILE A 78 -28.01 -14.80 -5.89
N LEU A 79 -27.58 -14.94 -4.62
CA LEU A 79 -27.29 -16.25 -4.03
C LEU A 79 -28.54 -17.14 -3.96
N GLU A 80 -29.66 -16.61 -3.49
CA GLU A 80 -30.91 -17.36 -3.37
C GLU A 80 -31.39 -17.89 -4.73
N ARG A 81 -31.26 -17.09 -5.79
CA ARG A 81 -31.62 -17.51 -7.15
C ARG A 81 -30.65 -18.52 -7.76
N LEU A 82 -29.34 -18.32 -7.60
CA LEU A 82 -28.32 -19.21 -8.19
C LEU A 82 -28.21 -20.54 -7.44
N PHE A 83 -28.55 -20.60 -6.16
CA PHE A 83 -28.50 -21.81 -5.34
C PHE A 83 -29.89 -22.31 -4.92
N ALA A 84 -30.93 -21.97 -5.68
CA ALA A 84 -32.29 -22.38 -5.38
C ALA A 84 -32.43 -23.92 -5.38
N PRO A 85 -33.16 -24.52 -4.43
CA PRO A 85 -33.47 -25.94 -4.47
C PRO A 85 -34.39 -26.24 -5.66
N GLY A 86 -34.02 -27.22 -6.50
CA GLY A 86 -34.81 -27.63 -7.67
C GLY A 86 -34.25 -27.20 -9.04
N LEU A 87 -33.01 -26.72 -9.11
CA LEU A 87 -32.31 -26.50 -10.37
C LEU A 87 -31.95 -27.82 -11.06
N GLU A 88 -31.97 -27.83 -12.41
CA GLU A 88 -31.53 -28.96 -13.22
C GLU A 88 -30.05 -29.31 -12.92
N ASP A 89 -29.71 -30.61 -12.88
CA ASP A 89 -28.39 -31.10 -12.46
C ASP A 89 -27.23 -30.51 -13.30
N GLY A 90 -27.46 -30.28 -14.60
CA GLY A 90 -26.48 -29.63 -15.49
C GLY A 90 -26.21 -28.17 -15.10
N THR A 91 -27.26 -27.41 -14.80
CA THR A 91 -27.19 -26.02 -14.34
C THR A 91 -26.51 -25.93 -12.97
N ARG A 92 -26.83 -26.88 -12.08
CA ARG A 92 -26.24 -26.95 -10.75
C ARG A 92 -24.73 -27.22 -10.79
N SER A 93 -24.29 -28.17 -11.61
CA SER A 93 -22.87 -28.50 -11.79
C SER A 93 -22.05 -27.28 -12.25
N VAL A 94 -22.58 -26.51 -13.20
CA VAL A 94 -21.95 -25.27 -13.68
C VAL A 94 -21.86 -24.21 -12.58
N ILE A 95 -22.94 -24.00 -11.83
CA ILE A 95 -22.96 -22.98 -10.76
C ILE A 95 -22.02 -23.39 -9.61
N GLU A 96 -21.97 -24.67 -9.26
CA GLU A 96 -21.08 -25.19 -8.21
C GLU A 96 -19.60 -24.94 -8.54
N GLN A 97 -19.20 -25.00 -9.81
CA GLN A 97 -17.83 -24.71 -10.26
C GLN A 97 -17.35 -23.29 -9.92
N TYR A 98 -18.26 -22.30 -9.92
CA TYR A 98 -17.96 -20.89 -9.62
C TYR A 98 -18.51 -20.45 -8.25
N SER A 99 -19.04 -21.39 -7.47
CA SER A 99 -19.78 -21.09 -6.25
C SER A 99 -18.92 -20.52 -5.14
N GLU A 100 -17.67 -20.98 -5.03
CA GLU A 100 -16.72 -20.48 -4.03
C GLU A 100 -16.35 -19.02 -4.28
N ASP A 101 -16.06 -18.64 -5.52
CA ASP A 101 -15.71 -17.27 -5.89
C ASP A 101 -16.89 -16.32 -5.68
N LEU A 102 -18.09 -16.70 -6.10
CA LEU A 102 -19.29 -15.87 -5.91
C LEU A 102 -19.62 -15.68 -4.42
N LYS A 103 -19.55 -16.75 -3.61
CA LYS A 103 -19.77 -16.66 -2.16
C LYS A 103 -18.71 -15.79 -1.50
N LYS A 104 -17.43 -15.94 -1.89
CA LYS A 104 -16.31 -15.14 -1.39
C LYS A 104 -16.51 -13.65 -1.68
N ASP A 105 -16.89 -13.28 -2.90
CA ASP A 105 -17.15 -11.88 -3.27
C ASP A 105 -18.35 -11.30 -2.50
N ILE A 106 -19.43 -12.07 -2.35
CA ILE A 106 -20.61 -11.62 -1.62
C ILE A 106 -20.34 -11.50 -0.11
N ASP A 107 -19.57 -12.41 0.48
CA ASP A 107 -19.15 -12.30 1.87
C ASP A 107 -18.18 -11.13 2.09
N ALA A 108 -17.31 -10.83 1.11
CA ALA A 108 -16.50 -9.62 1.12
C ALA A 108 -17.37 -8.35 1.09
N LEU A 109 -18.43 -8.32 0.28
CA LEU A 109 -19.39 -7.20 0.23
C LEU A 109 -20.14 -7.04 1.56
N ARG A 110 -20.62 -8.15 2.15
CA ARG A 110 -21.27 -8.16 3.48
C ARG A 110 -20.33 -7.64 4.56
N LYS A 111 -19.07 -8.08 4.56
CA LYS A 111 -18.05 -7.59 5.51
C LYS A 111 -17.81 -6.08 5.33
N ALA A 112 -17.66 -5.62 4.10
CA ALA A 112 -17.47 -4.19 3.81
C ALA A 112 -18.67 -3.34 4.27
N TYR A 113 -19.90 -3.81 4.04
CA TYR A 113 -21.12 -3.14 4.47
C TYR A 113 -21.29 -3.15 6.00
N ARG A 114 -21.03 -4.26 6.68
CA ARG A 114 -21.08 -4.33 8.15
C ARG A 114 -20.11 -3.31 8.77
N VAL A 115 -18.85 -3.29 8.29
CA VAL A 115 -17.85 -2.33 8.75
C VAL A 115 -18.32 -0.90 8.50
N TYR A 116 -18.91 -0.64 7.33
CA TYR A 116 -19.48 0.68 7.03
C TYR A 116 -20.59 1.07 8.02
N VAL A 117 -21.60 0.23 8.23
CA VAL A 117 -22.72 0.50 9.15
C VAL A 117 -22.24 0.77 10.57
N GLU A 118 -21.38 -0.09 11.11
CA GLU A 118 -20.87 0.03 12.48
C GLU A 118 -20.05 1.31 12.69
N THR A 119 -19.34 1.77 11.64
CA THR A 119 -18.46 2.93 11.72
C THR A 119 -19.14 4.23 11.32
N ALA A 120 -20.12 4.21 10.41
CA ALA A 120 -20.79 5.38 9.87
C ALA A 120 -22.13 5.69 10.57
N ALA A 121 -22.52 4.92 11.59
CA ALA A 121 -23.66 5.25 12.45
C ALA A 121 -23.52 6.65 13.07
N ASP A 122 -24.64 7.38 13.16
CA ASP A 122 -24.64 8.80 13.56
C ASP A 122 -24.06 9.02 14.96
N GLU A 123 -24.40 8.15 15.91
CA GLU A 123 -23.84 8.16 17.26
C GLU A 123 -22.32 7.93 17.26
N THR A 124 -21.84 6.99 16.44
CA THR A 124 -20.42 6.66 16.30
C THR A 124 -19.66 7.83 15.71
N LEU A 125 -20.18 8.44 14.64
CA LEU A 125 -19.61 9.61 13.99
C LEU A 125 -19.59 10.82 14.92
N THR A 126 -20.66 11.06 15.68
CA THR A 126 -20.75 12.17 16.63
C THR A 126 -19.74 12.00 17.76
N ARG A 127 -19.64 10.80 18.37
CA ARG A 127 -18.62 10.50 19.39
C ARG A 127 -17.19 10.65 18.86
N GLU A 128 -16.95 10.20 17.63
CA GLU A 128 -15.66 10.32 16.97
C GLU A 128 -15.31 11.79 16.70
N ALA A 129 -16.28 12.57 16.21
CA ALA A 129 -16.14 14.00 15.96
C ALA A 129 -15.84 14.76 17.25
N THR A 130 -16.64 14.63 18.31
CA THR A 130 -16.42 15.34 19.58
C THR A 130 -15.04 15.08 20.17
N ARG A 131 -14.53 13.85 20.06
CA ARG A 131 -13.16 13.51 20.50
C ARG A 131 -12.08 14.18 19.64
N GLN A 132 -12.32 14.29 18.34
CA GLN A 132 -11.37 14.86 17.39
C GLN A 132 -11.38 16.39 17.41
N VAL A 133 -12.53 17.02 17.60
CA VAL A 133 -12.69 18.48 17.60
C VAL A 133 -11.83 19.14 18.68
N ARG A 134 -11.74 18.54 19.88
CA ARG A 134 -10.82 19.00 20.94
C ARG A 134 -9.34 19.02 20.53
N LYS A 135 -8.96 18.18 19.56
CA LYS A 135 -7.60 18.15 19.01
C LYS A 135 -7.40 19.16 17.88
N TYR A 136 -8.46 19.49 17.14
CA TYR A 136 -8.43 20.43 16.03
C TYR A 136 -8.55 21.89 16.48
N PHE A 137 -9.36 22.17 17.52
CA PHE A 137 -9.78 23.54 17.85
C PHE A 137 -9.41 24.02 19.27
N GLN A 138 -8.61 23.22 20.01
CA GLN A 138 -7.94 23.46 21.31
C GLN A 138 -8.74 24.11 22.48
N GLU A 139 -9.56 25.17 22.33
CA GLU A 139 -10.13 25.87 23.50
C GLU A 139 -11.61 26.29 23.48
N GLN A 140 -12.37 26.23 22.39
CA GLN A 140 -13.84 26.28 22.46
C GLN A 140 -14.43 25.60 21.22
N THR A 141 -15.28 24.58 21.44
CA THR A 141 -15.84 23.78 20.36
C THR A 141 -17.28 24.16 20.12
N GLY A 142 -17.56 24.96 19.09
CA GLY A 142 -18.91 25.16 18.61
C GLY A 142 -19.49 23.90 17.94
N GLN A 143 -20.80 23.91 17.70
CA GLN A 143 -21.50 22.80 17.06
C GLN A 143 -21.06 22.62 15.60
N ASN A 144 -20.68 23.70 14.92
CA ASN A 144 -20.30 23.68 13.51
C ASN A 144 -18.93 23.01 13.30
N GLU A 145 -18.01 23.15 14.25
CA GLU A 145 -16.70 22.50 14.27
C GLU A 145 -16.83 20.99 14.47
N ILE A 146 -17.80 20.57 15.30
CA ILE A 146 -18.17 19.16 15.44
C ILE A 146 -18.75 18.63 14.14
N ASN A 147 -19.66 19.39 13.53
CA ASN A 147 -20.29 19.05 12.25
C ASN A 147 -19.26 18.95 11.11
N PHE A 148 -18.25 19.83 11.08
CA PHE A 148 -17.13 19.79 10.14
C PHE A 148 -16.37 18.45 10.21
N VAL A 149 -15.94 18.05 11.41
CA VAL A 149 -15.21 16.79 11.59
C VAL A 149 -16.11 15.59 11.30
N LYS A 150 -17.40 15.68 11.66
CA LYS A 150 -18.41 14.64 11.38
C LYS A 150 -18.57 14.43 9.87
N LEU A 151 -18.76 15.51 9.12
CA LEU A 151 -18.96 15.49 7.66
C LEU A 151 -17.71 15.01 6.92
N LYS A 152 -16.52 15.39 7.38
CA LYS A 152 -15.24 14.85 6.90
C LYS A 152 -15.20 13.32 7.01
N ARG A 153 -15.50 12.79 8.19
CA ARG A 153 -15.46 11.34 8.46
C ARG A 153 -16.53 10.59 7.70
N PHE A 154 -17.69 11.19 7.56
CA PHE A 154 -18.78 10.67 6.76
C PHE A 154 -18.37 10.50 5.29
N TYR A 155 -17.76 11.53 4.68
CA TYR A 155 -17.22 11.44 3.32
C TYR A 155 -16.22 10.30 3.16
N GLU A 156 -15.20 10.25 4.03
CA GLU A 156 -14.14 9.22 3.98
C GLU A 156 -14.72 7.79 4.02
N LYS A 157 -15.72 7.56 4.87
CA LYS A 157 -16.36 6.24 5.04
C LYS A 157 -17.22 5.86 3.83
N ILE A 158 -18.02 6.77 3.29
CA ILE A 158 -18.84 6.50 2.09
C ILE A 158 -17.95 6.28 0.86
N LYS A 159 -16.93 7.12 0.65
CA LYS A 159 -15.98 6.98 -0.46
C LYS A 159 -15.26 5.63 -0.40
N THR A 160 -14.79 5.24 0.79
CA THR A 160 -14.15 3.93 1.02
C THR A 160 -15.07 2.77 0.69
N PHE A 161 -16.32 2.82 1.17
CA PHE A 161 -17.28 1.76 0.89
C PHE A 161 -17.63 1.69 -0.60
N ASN A 162 -17.89 2.83 -1.25
CA ASN A 162 -18.30 2.90 -2.66
C ASN A 162 -17.23 2.35 -3.61
N GLU A 163 -15.95 2.63 -3.36
CA GLU A 163 -14.87 2.12 -4.19
C GLU A 163 -14.65 0.61 -3.98
N LYS A 164 -14.74 0.13 -2.73
CA LYS A 164 -14.68 -1.31 -2.42
C LYS A 164 -15.87 -2.06 -3.01
N SER A 165 -17.08 -1.54 -2.85
CA SER A 165 -18.29 -2.17 -3.37
C SER A 165 -18.25 -2.23 -4.90
N ARG A 166 -17.78 -1.18 -5.58
CA ARG A 166 -17.60 -1.17 -7.03
C ARG A 166 -16.66 -2.26 -7.53
N GLU A 167 -15.51 -2.44 -6.88
CA GLU A 167 -14.55 -3.49 -7.24
C GLU A 167 -15.19 -4.88 -7.10
N ILE A 168 -15.88 -5.14 -6.00
CA ILE A 168 -16.57 -6.39 -5.74
C ILE A 168 -17.70 -6.63 -6.76
N TRP A 169 -18.55 -5.61 -7.02
CA TRP A 169 -19.61 -5.70 -8.01
C TRP A 169 -19.08 -5.93 -9.43
N ARG A 170 -17.87 -5.46 -9.74
CA ARG A 170 -17.21 -5.76 -11.02
C ARG A 170 -16.89 -7.25 -11.16
N ASN A 171 -16.46 -7.91 -10.08
CA ASN A 171 -16.20 -9.35 -10.09
C ASN A 171 -17.50 -10.15 -10.15
N ILE A 172 -18.50 -9.77 -9.36
CA ILE A 172 -19.85 -10.38 -9.41
C ILE A 172 -20.44 -10.26 -10.83
N ASN A 173 -20.34 -9.10 -11.47
CA ASN A 173 -20.81 -8.92 -12.84
C ASN A 173 -20.08 -9.84 -13.83
N LYS A 174 -18.74 -9.99 -13.73
CA LYS A 174 -18.00 -10.92 -14.59
C LYS A 174 -18.45 -12.38 -14.43
N LEU A 175 -18.74 -12.81 -13.21
CA LEU A 175 -19.26 -14.15 -12.94
C LEU A 175 -20.66 -14.31 -13.54
N ILE A 176 -21.51 -13.30 -13.41
CA ILE A 176 -22.86 -13.30 -14.00
C ILE A 176 -22.79 -13.29 -15.54
N ASP A 177 -21.90 -12.51 -16.14
CA ASP A 177 -21.65 -12.52 -17.59
C ASP A 177 -21.17 -13.91 -18.05
N THR A 178 -20.33 -14.58 -17.26
CA THR A 178 -19.90 -15.96 -17.56
C THR A 178 -21.10 -16.92 -17.58
N PHE A 179 -21.99 -16.81 -16.61
CA PHE A 179 -23.23 -17.59 -16.57
C PHE A 179 -24.23 -17.21 -17.67
N SER A 180 -24.19 -16.00 -18.24
CA SER A 180 -25.07 -15.62 -19.35
C SER A 180 -24.64 -16.25 -20.67
N VAL A 181 -23.34 -16.54 -20.83
CA VAL A 181 -22.78 -17.23 -22.00
C VAL A 181 -23.12 -18.72 -22.01
N ILE A 182 -23.06 -19.38 -20.86
CA ILE A 182 -23.29 -20.84 -20.74
C ILE A 182 -24.78 -21.18 -20.97
N HIS A 183 -25.06 -22.16 -21.82
CA HIS A 183 -26.42 -22.45 -22.31
C HIS A 183 -27.37 -22.86 -21.18
N GLU A 184 -26.87 -23.66 -20.24
CA GLU A 184 -27.57 -24.23 -19.09
C GLU A 184 -28.00 -23.15 -18.09
N THR A 185 -27.17 -22.13 -17.86
CA THR A 185 -27.42 -21.06 -16.87
C THR A 185 -28.05 -19.79 -17.47
N ARG A 186 -28.05 -19.64 -18.80
CA ARG A 186 -28.52 -18.43 -19.50
C ARG A 186 -29.95 -18.00 -19.15
N ARG A 187 -30.87 -18.95 -18.97
CA ARG A 187 -32.27 -18.64 -18.63
C ARG A 187 -32.43 -18.08 -17.21
N LEU A 188 -31.58 -18.53 -16.29
CA LEU A 188 -31.59 -18.09 -14.89
C LEU A 188 -31.04 -16.67 -14.74
N VAL A 189 -30.05 -16.32 -15.57
CA VAL A 189 -29.33 -15.04 -15.51
C VAL A 189 -30.01 -13.90 -16.27
N ARG A 190 -30.80 -14.18 -17.32
CA ARG A 190 -31.46 -13.14 -18.13
C ARG A 190 -32.34 -12.15 -17.34
N GLY A 191 -32.86 -12.55 -16.17
CA GLY A 191 -33.59 -11.64 -15.27
C GLY A 191 -32.71 -10.96 -14.23
N LEU A 192 -31.50 -11.45 -13.96
CA LEU A 192 -30.61 -10.89 -12.95
C LEU A 192 -29.99 -9.55 -13.38
N GLU A 193 -29.67 -9.41 -14.67
CA GLU A 193 -29.06 -8.20 -15.23
C GLU A 193 -29.99 -6.98 -15.10
N THR A 194 -31.22 -7.09 -15.59
CA THR A 194 -32.17 -5.95 -15.61
C THR A 194 -32.81 -5.70 -14.25
N ASP A 195 -33.27 -6.74 -13.56
CA ASP A 195 -34.11 -6.56 -12.36
C ASP A 195 -33.28 -6.20 -11.11
N TYR A 196 -31.98 -6.53 -11.10
CA TYR A 196 -31.16 -6.50 -9.88
C TYR A 196 -29.80 -5.83 -10.04
N LEU A 197 -29.07 -6.08 -11.13
CA LEU A 197 -27.76 -5.44 -11.34
C LEU A 197 -27.89 -3.97 -11.74
N GLU A 198 -28.83 -3.62 -12.63
CA GLU A 198 -29.04 -2.23 -13.06
C GLU A 198 -29.37 -1.27 -11.90
N PRO A 199 -30.27 -1.59 -10.96
CA PRO A 199 -30.51 -0.75 -9.77
C PRO A 199 -29.27 -0.55 -8.90
N VAL A 200 -28.43 -1.57 -8.72
CA VAL A 200 -27.19 -1.44 -7.93
C VAL A 200 -26.18 -0.57 -8.65
N GLN A 201 -26.05 -0.70 -9.97
CA GLN A 201 -25.19 0.18 -10.75
C GLN A 201 -25.67 1.64 -10.72
N LYS A 202 -26.99 1.87 -10.75
CA LYS A 202 -27.57 3.20 -10.54
C LYS A 202 -27.21 3.75 -9.16
N LEU A 203 -27.32 2.94 -8.11
CA LEU A 203 -26.95 3.34 -6.74
C LEU A 203 -25.47 3.71 -6.61
N ILE A 204 -24.55 2.96 -7.25
CA ILE A 204 -23.11 3.30 -7.27
C ILE A 204 -22.90 4.68 -7.90
N ARG A 205 -23.56 4.95 -9.03
CA ARG A 205 -23.46 6.24 -9.75
C ARG A 205 -24.06 7.39 -8.94
N SER A 206 -25.22 7.19 -8.32
CA SER A 206 -25.83 8.16 -7.41
C SER A 206 -24.92 8.46 -6.21
N THR A 207 -24.25 7.44 -5.67
CA THR A 207 -23.27 7.60 -4.59
C THR A 207 -22.06 8.42 -5.05
N GLU A 208 -21.58 8.23 -6.29
CA GLU A 208 -20.50 9.05 -6.86
C GLU A 208 -20.91 10.51 -7.06
N SER A 209 -22.12 10.73 -7.59
CA SER A 209 -22.70 12.05 -7.79
C SER A 209 -22.81 12.80 -6.46
N PHE A 210 -23.34 12.14 -5.44
CA PHE A 210 -23.40 12.65 -4.06
C PHE A 210 -22.02 12.97 -3.48
N LEU A 211 -21.04 12.06 -3.62
CA LEU A 211 -19.67 12.32 -3.20
C LEU A 211 -19.05 13.50 -3.97
N GLY A 212 -19.37 13.67 -5.25
CA GLY A 212 -18.95 14.82 -6.04
C GLY A 212 -19.54 16.14 -5.53
N ALA A 213 -20.81 16.15 -5.15
CA ALA A 213 -21.46 17.31 -4.53
C ALA A 213 -20.83 17.64 -3.17
N LEU A 214 -20.65 16.63 -2.30
CA LEU A 214 -19.98 16.80 -1.02
C LEU A 214 -18.55 17.32 -1.17
N TYR A 215 -17.77 16.76 -2.10
CA TYR A 215 -16.37 17.16 -2.35
C TYR A 215 -16.25 18.65 -2.66
N ARG A 216 -17.19 19.18 -3.47
CA ARG A 216 -17.24 20.61 -3.82
C ARG A 216 -17.69 21.46 -2.64
N TYR A 217 -18.71 21.00 -1.91
CA TYR A 217 -19.29 21.72 -0.77
C TYR A 217 -18.30 21.91 0.38
N ILE A 218 -17.58 20.84 0.76
CA ILE A 218 -16.60 20.88 1.85
C ILE A 218 -15.21 21.36 1.40
N GLN A 219 -15.05 21.70 0.11
CA GLN A 219 -13.82 22.19 -0.50
C GLN A 219 -12.60 21.32 -0.17
N VAL A 220 -12.62 20.06 -0.59
CA VAL A 220 -11.50 19.13 -0.36
C VAL A 220 -10.25 19.61 -1.10
N ASN A 221 -9.16 19.83 -0.36
CA ASN A 221 -7.87 20.27 -0.91
C ASN A 221 -7.08 19.12 -1.52
N ARG A 222 -7.09 17.95 -0.88
CA ARG A 222 -6.37 16.74 -1.34
C ARG A 222 -7.12 15.49 -0.92
N GLU A 223 -7.31 14.57 -1.86
CA GLU A 223 -7.82 13.21 -1.61
C GLU A 223 -6.68 12.20 -1.73
N GLN A 224 -6.57 11.28 -0.78
CA GLN A 224 -5.57 10.21 -0.79
C GLN A 224 -6.21 8.87 -0.46
N ARG A 225 -5.89 7.84 -1.25
CA ARG A 225 -6.22 6.46 -0.93
C ARG A 225 -5.12 5.85 -0.06
N ASP A 226 -5.48 5.39 1.13
CA ASP A 226 -4.62 4.60 2.00
C ASP A 226 -4.39 3.24 1.35
N SER A 227 -3.17 3.00 0.88
CA SER A 227 -2.78 1.77 0.19
C SER A 227 -2.83 0.51 1.06
N VAL A 228 -2.96 0.65 2.39
CA VAL A 228 -2.99 -0.46 3.36
C VAL A 228 -4.42 -0.83 3.74
N THR A 229 -5.25 0.17 4.10
CA THR A 229 -6.64 -0.08 4.51
C THR A 229 -7.62 -0.07 3.33
N GLY A 230 -7.15 0.41 2.17
CA GLY A 230 -7.98 0.71 1.01
C GLY A 230 -8.97 1.85 1.27
N GLY A 231 -8.83 2.58 2.39
CA GLY A 231 -9.71 3.66 2.79
C GLY A 231 -9.28 5.02 2.24
N TYR A 232 -10.21 5.93 2.07
CA TYR A 232 -9.95 7.27 1.56
C TYR A 232 -9.76 8.26 2.71
N ARG A 233 -8.85 9.21 2.51
CA ARG A 233 -8.58 10.33 3.41
C ARG A 233 -8.64 11.62 2.64
N ILE A 234 -9.20 12.63 3.28
CA ILE A 234 -9.30 13.96 2.70
C ILE A 234 -8.63 14.99 3.62
N ASP A 235 -7.92 15.93 3.01
CA ASP A 235 -7.39 17.12 3.65
C ASP A 235 -8.31 18.29 3.30
N LEU A 236 -8.75 19.03 4.30
CA LEU A 236 -9.69 20.15 4.15
C LEU A 236 -9.47 21.21 5.21
N SER A 237 -9.70 22.45 4.81
CA SER A 237 -9.56 23.64 5.64
C SER A 237 -10.92 23.98 6.26
N TYR A 238 -10.92 24.38 7.53
CA TYR A 238 -12.14 24.84 8.18
C TYR A 238 -12.44 26.30 7.77
N ASP A 239 -13.68 26.57 7.37
CA ASP A 239 -14.23 27.90 7.13
C ASP A 239 -15.42 28.13 8.05
N ALA A 240 -15.35 29.17 8.89
CA ALA A 240 -16.39 29.49 9.86
C ALA A 240 -17.72 29.93 9.21
N ASN A 241 -17.70 30.33 7.92
CA ASN A 241 -18.88 30.78 7.19
C ASN A 241 -19.68 29.63 6.55
N VAL A 242 -19.16 28.41 6.57
CA VAL A 242 -19.82 27.24 5.98
C VAL A 242 -20.51 26.44 7.08
N GLU A 243 -21.79 26.09 6.89
CA GLU A 243 -22.53 25.23 7.81
C GLU A 243 -22.32 23.76 7.43
N TYR A 244 -21.55 23.00 8.22
CA TYR A 244 -21.11 21.66 7.83
C TYR A 244 -22.14 20.54 8.10
N THR A 245 -23.38 20.71 7.65
CA THR A 245 -24.47 19.72 7.78
C THR A 245 -24.91 19.19 6.42
N LEU A 246 -25.51 17.99 6.39
CA LEU A 246 -26.05 17.42 5.15
C LEU A 246 -27.30 18.18 4.70
N GLU A 247 -28.04 18.74 5.65
CA GLU A 247 -29.21 19.59 5.43
C GLU A 247 -28.82 20.92 4.77
N ALA A 248 -27.68 21.51 5.14
CA ALA A 248 -27.15 22.72 4.52
C ALA A 248 -26.60 22.44 3.10
N LEU A 249 -26.01 21.26 2.85
CA LEU A 249 -25.70 20.80 1.49
C LEU A 249 -26.96 20.69 0.62
N ALA A 250 -28.06 20.22 1.19
CA ALA A 250 -29.34 20.03 0.49
C ALA A 250 -30.14 21.33 0.30
N ARG A 251 -29.70 22.45 0.87
CA ARG A 251 -30.34 23.78 0.74
C ARG A 251 -29.35 24.81 0.18
N PRO A 252 -29.16 24.88 -1.14
CA PRO A 252 -28.21 25.82 -1.75
C PRO A 252 -28.58 27.31 -1.56
N GLU A 253 -29.80 27.66 -1.11
CA GLU A 253 -30.30 29.05 -1.06
C GLU A 253 -30.52 29.65 0.35
N GLY A 254 -30.03 29.04 1.44
CA GLY A 254 -30.55 29.34 2.79
C GLY A 254 -29.68 30.11 3.81
N ALA A 255 -28.43 30.51 3.52
CA ALA A 255 -27.51 30.99 4.57
C ALA A 255 -27.32 32.52 4.66
N GLN A 256 -28.02 33.34 3.86
CA GLN A 256 -27.87 34.81 3.89
C GLN A 256 -29.02 35.60 4.52
N GLU A 257 -30.12 34.97 4.92
CA GLU A 257 -31.23 35.67 5.57
C GLU A 257 -31.60 34.99 6.88
N GLU A 258 -30.83 35.23 7.95
CA GLU A 258 -31.30 35.31 9.36
C GLU A 258 -30.11 35.47 10.34
N LYS A 259 -29.31 36.53 10.18
CA LYS A 259 -28.63 37.18 11.32
C LYS A 259 -29.21 38.58 11.49
N LYS A 260 -30.44 38.64 12.01
CA LYS A 260 -30.98 39.88 12.59
C LYS A 260 -30.21 40.18 13.87
N THR A 261 -29.28 41.12 13.74
CA THR A 261 -29.02 42.22 14.69
C THR A 261 -29.54 42.02 16.12
N GLU A 262 -28.61 41.72 17.04
CA GLU A 262 -28.53 42.49 18.29
C GLU A 262 -27.17 43.18 18.32
N THR A 263 -27.24 44.45 17.96
CA THR A 263 -26.17 45.42 17.99
C THR A 263 -25.91 45.79 19.44
N THR A 264 -24.72 45.53 19.97
CA THR A 264 -24.15 46.36 21.03
C THR A 264 -22.72 46.69 20.63
N VAL A 265 -22.60 47.88 20.02
CA VAL A 265 -21.34 48.53 19.72
C VAL A 265 -20.71 48.97 21.03
N GLN A 266 -19.49 48.50 21.29
CA GLN A 266 -18.44 49.36 21.83
C GLN A 266 -17.20 49.19 20.94
N GLU A 267 -16.68 50.34 20.55
CA GLU A 267 -15.70 50.60 19.51
C GLU A 267 -14.28 50.17 19.92
N GLU A 268 -13.55 49.72 18.88
CA GLU A 268 -12.14 49.97 18.60
C GLU A 268 -11.09 49.71 19.69
N GLU A 269 -10.27 48.68 19.44
CA GLU A 269 -8.85 48.91 19.24
C GLU A 269 -8.30 47.87 18.26
N ASP A 270 -7.86 48.35 17.09
CA ASP A 270 -7.00 47.67 16.15
C ASP A 270 -5.69 47.30 16.86
N GLU A 271 -5.58 46.05 17.32
CA GLU A 271 -4.28 45.40 17.40
C GLU A 271 -4.24 44.29 16.34
N SER A 272 -3.60 44.66 15.23
CA SER A 272 -3.12 43.76 14.19
C SER A 272 -2.10 42.79 14.78
N GLY A 273 -2.59 41.80 15.53
CA GLY A 273 -1.87 40.58 15.78
C GLY A 273 -1.63 39.88 14.43
N PRO A 274 -0.44 39.29 14.20
CA PRO A 274 -0.20 38.55 12.97
C PRO A 274 -1.31 37.51 12.81
N PRO A 275 -1.74 37.17 11.58
CA PRO A 275 -2.64 36.05 11.40
C PRO A 275 -2.01 34.90 12.17
N SER A 276 -2.76 34.28 13.09
CA SER A 276 -2.35 33.05 13.72
C SER A 276 -2.33 32.00 12.60
N VAL A 277 -1.25 32.03 11.82
CA VAL A 277 -0.87 31.01 10.88
C VAL A 277 -0.79 29.78 11.76
N SER A 278 -1.82 28.94 11.68
CA SER A 278 -1.88 27.68 12.39
C SER A 278 -0.68 26.85 11.95
N ILE A 279 0.41 26.92 12.71
CA ILE A 279 1.58 26.05 12.59
C ILE A 279 1.17 24.72 13.22
N ALA A 280 0.34 23.96 12.51
CA ALA A 280 0.05 22.58 12.86
C ALA A 280 0.19 21.71 11.61
N ARG A 281 1.46 21.36 11.36
CA ARG A 281 1.91 20.29 10.46
C ARG A 281 0.97 19.08 10.57
N SER A 282 0.54 18.53 9.44
CA SER A 282 -0.25 17.31 9.31
C SER A 282 0.03 16.27 10.40
N ILE A 283 -0.77 16.25 11.47
CA ILE A 283 -0.66 15.22 12.50
C ILE A 283 -1.48 14.02 12.03
N ILE A 284 -0.77 12.99 11.56
CA ILE A 284 -1.34 11.66 11.30
C ILE A 284 -1.89 11.15 12.63
N LEU A 285 -3.21 11.06 12.76
CA LEU A 285 -3.84 10.41 13.91
C LEU A 285 -4.65 9.20 13.48
N GLU A 286 -4.20 8.08 14.01
CA GLU A 286 -4.63 6.73 13.74
C GLU A 286 -6.04 6.46 14.27
N THR A 287 -6.84 5.79 13.45
CA THR A 287 -8.18 5.30 13.80
C THR A 287 -8.12 4.40 15.04
N ARG A 288 -9.23 4.30 15.79
CA ARG A 288 -9.36 3.35 16.92
C ARG A 288 -9.13 1.91 16.46
N GLU A 289 -9.48 1.59 15.21
CA GLU A 289 -9.11 0.36 14.51
C GLU A 289 -7.60 0.19 14.41
N ARG A 290 -6.83 1.22 14.01
CA ARG A 290 -5.36 1.16 14.09
C ARG A 290 -4.83 1.09 15.52
N ARG A 291 -5.50 1.59 16.56
CA ARG A 291 -5.07 1.34 17.96
C ARG A 291 -5.34 -0.10 18.41
N ILE A 292 -6.43 -0.70 17.97
CA ILE A 292 -6.77 -2.10 18.27
C ILE A 292 -5.94 -3.06 17.42
N HIS A 293 -5.62 -2.70 16.17
CA HIS A 293 -4.77 -3.47 15.26
C HIS A 293 -3.27 -3.22 15.48
N ARG A 294 -2.79 -2.01 15.83
CA ARG A 294 -1.39 -1.82 16.28
C ARG A 294 -1.13 -2.41 17.65
N ALA A 295 -2.12 -2.52 18.53
CA ALA A 295 -1.98 -3.31 19.75
C ALA A 295 -1.81 -4.82 19.46
N SER A 296 -2.13 -5.27 18.24
CA SER A 296 -1.93 -6.64 17.76
C SER A 296 -0.91 -6.77 16.63
N LEU A 297 -0.06 -5.76 16.39
CA LEU A 297 1.01 -5.78 15.41
C LEU A 297 2.34 -5.30 16.02
N TYR A 298 3.43 -5.98 15.70
CA TYR A 298 4.78 -5.43 15.82
C TYR A 298 5.10 -4.67 14.54
N ALA A 299 5.58 -3.43 14.64
CA ALA A 299 5.88 -2.60 13.48
C ALA A 299 7.09 -1.70 13.72
N VAL A 300 7.85 -1.43 12.66
CA VAL A 300 8.93 -0.42 12.67
C VAL A 300 8.33 0.99 12.80
N PRO A 301 8.86 1.85 13.68
CA PRO A 301 8.47 3.26 13.70
C PRO A 301 8.94 3.98 12.43
N ILE A 302 8.01 4.65 11.76
CA ILE A 302 8.34 5.51 10.62
C ILE A 302 8.78 6.87 11.14
N LEU A 303 9.97 7.28 10.75
CA LEU A 303 10.58 8.58 11.04
C LEU A 303 10.45 9.48 9.81
N GLY A 304 10.34 10.78 10.05
CA GLY A 304 10.13 11.76 9.00
C GLY A 304 8.66 11.95 8.63
N SER A 305 8.36 13.13 8.11
CA SER A 305 7.02 13.62 7.77
C SER A 305 6.72 13.54 6.28
N ARG A 306 7.75 13.44 5.41
CA ARG A 306 7.63 13.46 3.95
C ARG A 306 6.97 12.20 3.38
N ASP A 307 6.25 12.36 2.26
CA ASP A 307 5.49 11.29 1.61
C ASP A 307 6.37 10.11 1.15
N TRP A 308 7.62 10.36 0.74
CA TRP A 308 8.56 9.29 0.33
C TRP A 308 9.02 8.40 1.50
N ASN A 309 8.93 8.87 2.75
CA ASN A 309 9.25 8.07 3.95
C ASN A 309 8.10 7.11 4.34
N ARG A 310 6.97 7.16 3.62
CA ARG A 310 5.77 6.34 3.89
C ARG A 310 5.55 5.26 2.83
N SER A 311 6.54 4.96 2.00
CA SER A 311 6.46 3.86 1.03
C SER A 311 6.54 2.50 1.73
N ARG A 312 6.16 1.44 1.01
CA ARG A 312 6.24 0.05 1.49
C ARG A 312 7.65 -0.37 1.93
N ASP A 313 8.66 0.34 1.45
CA ASP A 313 10.06 0.03 1.75
C ASP A 313 10.43 0.38 3.20
N TYR A 314 9.72 1.34 3.81
CA TYR A 314 9.91 1.77 5.20
C TYR A 314 9.01 1.00 6.19
N SER A 315 7.96 0.35 5.70
CA SER A 315 7.03 -0.41 6.52
C SER A 315 7.44 -1.87 6.63
N MET A 316 7.62 -2.35 7.87
CA MET A 316 7.68 -3.77 8.21
C MET A 316 6.76 -4.00 9.40
N GLU A 317 5.77 -4.88 9.20
CA GLU A 317 4.72 -5.17 10.18
C GLU A 317 4.52 -6.69 10.29
N ILE A 318 4.24 -7.17 11.50
CA ILE A 318 3.97 -8.58 11.80
C ILE A 318 2.81 -8.65 12.79
N ALA A 319 1.81 -9.49 12.54
CA ALA A 319 0.77 -9.71 13.53
C ALA A 319 1.31 -10.44 14.76
N VAL A 320 0.90 -10.00 15.95
CA VAL A 320 1.30 -10.61 17.23
C VAL A 320 0.94 -12.09 17.26
N GLN A 321 -0.18 -12.49 16.64
CA GLN A 321 -0.57 -13.88 16.55
C GLN A 321 0.36 -14.69 15.64
N ASP A 322 0.72 -14.16 14.47
CA ASP A 322 1.66 -14.83 13.55
C ASP A 322 3.03 -14.99 14.22
N TYR A 323 3.48 -13.97 14.96
CA TYR A 323 4.69 -14.06 15.75
C TYR A 323 4.60 -15.14 16.83
N ARG A 324 3.50 -15.20 17.60
CA ARG A 324 3.29 -16.25 18.61
C ARG A 324 3.33 -17.64 17.99
N ASN A 325 2.62 -17.84 16.89
CA ASN A 325 2.60 -19.11 16.17
C ASN A 325 4.01 -19.48 15.68
N GLY A 326 4.71 -18.56 15.02
CA GLY A 326 6.08 -18.80 14.53
C GLY A 326 7.10 -19.02 15.65
N LEU A 327 6.90 -18.40 16.82
CA LEU A 327 7.73 -18.63 18.00
C LEU A 327 7.50 -20.03 18.58
N GLU A 328 6.26 -20.48 18.66
CA GLU A 328 5.95 -21.85 19.10
C GLU A 328 6.46 -22.88 18.08
N GLU A 329 6.33 -22.63 16.77
CA GLU A 329 6.93 -23.47 15.73
C GLU A 329 8.46 -23.55 15.85
N PHE A 330 9.11 -22.42 16.17
CA PHE A 330 10.55 -22.40 16.42
C PHE A 330 10.92 -23.21 17.67
N LYS A 331 10.17 -23.06 18.77
CA LYS A 331 10.41 -23.82 20.00
C LYS A 331 10.26 -25.31 19.78
N ASP A 332 9.24 -25.71 19.01
CA ASP A 332 8.94 -27.10 18.65
C ASP A 332 9.99 -27.75 17.73
N ALA A 333 10.84 -26.94 17.10
CA ALA A 333 11.91 -27.45 16.25
C ALA A 333 12.82 -28.43 17.00
N PHE A 334 13.34 -29.42 16.27
CA PHE A 334 14.22 -30.43 16.83
C PHE A 334 15.70 -30.18 16.53
N LEU A 335 16.01 -29.27 15.60
CA LEU A 335 17.36 -28.83 15.27
C LEU A 335 17.33 -27.39 14.76
N VAL A 336 18.28 -26.58 15.23
CA VAL A 336 18.53 -25.21 14.79
C VAL A 336 19.99 -25.13 14.37
N VAL A 337 20.27 -24.74 13.12
CA VAL A 337 21.63 -24.66 12.58
C VAL A 337 22.21 -23.29 12.90
N LEU A 338 23.03 -23.20 13.93
CA LEU A 338 23.68 -21.94 14.32
C LEU A 338 25.05 -21.78 13.66
N ARG A 339 25.72 -22.90 13.35
CA ARG A 339 27.00 -22.95 12.66
C ARG A 339 26.91 -23.91 11.46
N PRO A 340 27.75 -23.72 10.43
CA PRO A 340 27.72 -24.60 9.26
C PRO A 340 27.95 -26.07 9.61
N GLU A 341 28.72 -26.35 10.67
CA GLU A 341 29.03 -27.69 11.15
C GLU A 341 27.82 -28.39 11.80
N ASP A 342 26.80 -27.62 12.22
CA ASP A 342 25.57 -28.15 12.82
C ASP A 342 24.61 -28.72 11.75
N GLN A 343 24.96 -28.61 10.47
CA GLN A 343 24.19 -29.21 9.37
C GLN A 343 24.14 -30.73 9.53
N PRO A 344 22.95 -31.33 9.53
CA PRO A 344 22.82 -32.77 9.72
C PRO A 344 23.25 -33.53 8.47
N SER A 345 24.12 -34.53 8.63
CA SER A 345 24.53 -35.43 7.54
C SER A 345 23.41 -36.39 7.11
N SER A 346 22.52 -36.77 8.04
CA SER A 346 21.31 -37.55 7.78
C SER A 346 20.27 -37.30 8.87
N LEU A 347 18.98 -37.30 8.50
CA LEU A 347 17.88 -37.09 9.43
C LEU A 347 16.89 -38.24 9.33
N THR A 348 16.54 -38.83 10.47
CA THR A 348 15.46 -39.84 10.58
C THR A 348 14.29 -39.27 11.37
N PRO A 349 13.03 -39.50 10.94
CA PRO A 349 11.85 -39.00 11.66
C PRO A 349 11.80 -39.45 13.13
N SER A 350 12.23 -40.69 13.41
CA SER A 350 12.28 -41.23 14.78
C SER A 350 13.28 -40.49 15.68
N GLY A 351 14.46 -40.13 15.17
CA GLY A 351 15.44 -39.35 15.92
C GLY A 351 15.03 -37.88 16.09
N ALA A 352 14.31 -37.33 15.11
CA ALA A 352 13.74 -35.99 15.17
C ALA A 352 12.63 -35.87 16.22
N MET A 353 11.78 -36.90 16.39
CA MET A 353 10.73 -36.92 17.44
C MET A 353 11.31 -36.87 18.86
N VAL A 354 12.43 -37.56 19.10
CA VAL A 354 13.09 -37.57 20.43
C VAL A 354 13.67 -36.20 20.79
N LYS A 355 14.08 -35.42 19.79
CA LYS A 355 14.68 -34.09 19.95
C LYS A 355 13.69 -32.95 19.78
N LYS A 356 12.40 -33.23 19.53
CA LYS A 356 11.36 -32.22 19.36
C LYS A 356 11.33 -31.29 20.58
N GLY A 357 11.25 -29.98 20.36
CA GLY A 357 11.28 -28.99 21.44
C GLY A 357 12.68 -28.46 21.79
N SER A 358 13.74 -28.97 21.16
CA SER A 358 15.11 -28.49 21.41
C SER A 358 15.33 -27.05 20.95
N GLY A 359 14.52 -26.55 20.01
CA GLY A 359 14.55 -25.17 19.52
C GLY A 359 14.40 -24.14 20.63
N ALA A 360 13.61 -24.44 21.68
CA ALA A 360 13.44 -23.55 22.83
C ALA A 360 14.78 -23.22 23.53
N SER A 361 15.69 -24.18 23.62
CA SER A 361 17.02 -23.98 24.24
C SER A 361 18.00 -23.19 23.37
N HIS A 362 17.73 -23.04 22.08
CA HIS A 362 18.59 -22.34 21.12
C HIS A 362 18.07 -20.94 20.79
N LEU A 363 16.95 -20.51 21.35
CA LEU A 363 16.29 -19.25 21.00
C LEU A 363 17.18 -18.02 21.24
N GLU A 364 17.80 -17.90 22.41
CA GLU A 364 18.68 -16.78 22.73
C GLU A 364 19.90 -16.74 21.80
N ALA A 365 20.58 -17.88 21.64
CA ALA A 365 21.73 -17.99 20.73
C ALA A 365 21.37 -17.70 19.26
N TYR A 366 20.14 -18.01 18.86
CA TYR A 366 19.62 -17.68 17.54
C TYR A 366 19.39 -16.17 17.39
N ILE A 367 18.79 -15.51 18.40
CA ILE A 367 18.61 -14.05 18.40
C ILE A 367 19.98 -13.36 18.30
N ASP A 368 20.95 -13.76 19.12
CA ASP A 368 22.31 -13.21 19.10
C ASP A 368 22.99 -13.38 17.73
N LEU A 369 22.81 -14.54 17.10
CA LEU A 369 23.32 -14.80 15.75
C LEU A 369 22.73 -13.81 14.74
N ILE A 370 21.41 -13.62 14.76
CA ILE A 370 20.72 -12.71 13.84
C ILE A 370 21.18 -11.27 14.07
N GLU A 371 21.22 -10.79 15.31
CA GLU A 371 21.69 -9.44 15.64
C GLU A 371 23.14 -9.22 15.24
N LYS A 372 24.01 -10.20 15.46
CA LYS A 372 25.40 -10.16 15.01
C LYS A 372 25.50 -9.98 13.50
N ILE A 373 24.75 -10.76 12.72
CA ILE A 373 24.75 -10.64 11.26
C ILE A 373 24.18 -9.29 10.82
N LEU A 374 23.10 -8.81 11.45
CA LEU A 374 22.54 -7.49 11.17
C LEU A 374 23.59 -6.39 11.38
N ASN A 375 24.31 -6.42 12.49
CA ASN A 375 25.38 -5.47 12.79
C ASN A 375 26.56 -5.58 11.81
N GLU A 376 26.98 -6.79 11.44
CA GLU A 376 28.05 -7.03 10.46
C GLU A 376 27.68 -6.50 9.08
N GLU A 377 26.52 -6.89 8.56
CA GLU A 377 26.10 -6.56 7.20
C GLU A 377 25.77 -5.09 7.05
N THR A 378 25.07 -4.48 8.02
CA THR A 378 24.75 -3.05 7.95
C THR A 378 25.97 -2.15 8.15
N ARG A 379 26.94 -2.57 8.97
CA ARG A 379 28.25 -1.90 9.04
C ARG A 379 28.99 -1.99 7.70
N ALA A 380 29.05 -3.19 7.10
CA ALA A 380 29.69 -3.37 5.80
C ALA A 380 29.03 -2.52 4.70
N MET A 381 27.70 -2.35 4.72
CA MET A 381 26.99 -1.47 3.79
C MET A 381 27.52 -0.04 3.83
N ILE A 382 27.68 0.53 5.03
CA ILE A 382 28.04 1.94 5.19
C ILE A 382 29.54 2.20 5.17
N THR A 383 30.39 1.19 5.43
CA THR A 383 31.85 1.38 5.46
C THR A 383 32.54 0.87 4.19
N ALA A 384 32.14 -0.28 3.66
CA ALA A 384 32.82 -0.95 2.56
C ALA A 384 32.07 -0.78 1.23
N ASP A 385 30.75 -0.91 1.25
CA ASP A 385 29.98 -0.89 0.01
C ASP A 385 29.74 0.54 -0.50
N PHE A 386 29.38 1.46 0.40
CA PHE A 386 29.10 2.86 0.09
C PHE A 386 29.96 3.80 0.96
N PRO A 387 31.28 3.86 0.73
CA PRO A 387 32.16 4.73 1.50
C PRO A 387 31.90 6.21 1.20
N GLY A 388 32.11 7.08 2.20
CA GLY A 388 32.01 8.55 2.02
C GLY A 388 30.61 9.13 2.22
N LEU A 389 29.69 8.36 2.81
CA LEU A 389 28.37 8.84 3.23
C LEU A 389 28.47 9.96 4.26
N LEU A 390 27.83 11.10 3.99
CA LEU A 390 27.73 12.22 4.94
C LEU A 390 26.93 11.85 6.19
N HIS A 391 25.86 11.09 6.02
CA HIS A 391 25.00 10.60 7.10
C HIS A 391 24.74 9.09 6.92
N PRO A 392 25.67 8.23 7.37
CA PRO A 392 25.60 6.78 7.18
C PRO A 392 24.32 6.14 7.72
N ASP A 393 23.89 6.58 8.90
CA ASP A 393 22.71 6.02 9.57
C ASP A 393 21.41 6.46 8.87
N VAL A 394 21.37 7.69 8.32
CA VAL A 394 20.25 8.19 7.52
C VAL A 394 20.16 7.44 6.18
N PHE A 395 21.31 7.16 5.56
CA PHE A 395 21.37 6.30 4.36
C PHE A 395 20.82 4.90 4.63
N LEU A 396 21.26 4.28 5.74
CA LEU A 396 20.81 2.95 6.12
C LEU A 396 19.30 2.96 6.40
N TYR A 397 18.81 4.00 7.07
CA TYR A 397 17.38 4.19 7.30
C TYR A 397 16.59 4.28 5.98
N HIS A 398 17.06 5.06 5.00
CA HIS A 398 16.43 5.18 3.69
C HIS A 398 16.47 3.91 2.84
N SER A 399 17.44 3.02 3.10
CA SER A 399 17.47 1.69 2.48
C SER A 399 16.24 0.86 2.92
N GLY A 400 15.78 1.05 4.16
CA GLY A 400 14.55 0.48 4.70
C GLY A 400 14.72 -0.94 5.26
N PRO A 401 13.85 -1.34 6.22
CA PRO A 401 13.96 -2.63 6.91
C PRO A 401 13.80 -3.82 5.96
N ASN A 402 12.99 -3.70 4.91
CA ASN A 402 12.80 -4.78 3.94
C ASN A 402 14.06 -5.10 3.14
N VAL A 403 14.91 -4.11 2.84
CA VAL A 403 16.21 -4.34 2.19
C VAL A 403 17.13 -5.10 3.12
N VAL A 404 17.23 -4.68 4.38
CA VAL A 404 18.08 -5.34 5.39
C VAL A 404 17.60 -6.76 5.67
N PHE A 405 16.30 -7.02 5.70
CA PHE A 405 15.75 -8.37 5.81
C PHE A 405 16.19 -9.28 4.66
N ARG A 406 16.12 -8.77 3.41
CA ARG A 406 16.51 -9.56 2.24
C ARG A 406 18.00 -9.86 2.21
N ILE A 407 18.82 -8.90 2.61
CA ILE A 407 20.26 -9.10 2.83
C ILE A 407 20.48 -10.18 3.88
N LEU A 408 19.83 -10.08 5.04
CA LEU A 408 19.95 -11.06 6.12
C LEU A 408 19.62 -12.48 5.67
N ILE A 409 18.45 -12.69 5.04
CA ILE A 409 18.03 -14.02 4.55
C ILE A 409 19.02 -14.57 3.53
N ALA A 410 19.50 -13.73 2.61
CA ALA A 410 20.47 -14.17 1.63
C ALA A 410 21.85 -14.48 2.24
N THR A 411 22.28 -13.74 3.26
CA THR A 411 23.50 -14.01 4.02
C THR A 411 23.39 -15.32 4.79
N LEU A 412 22.26 -15.59 5.45
CA LEU A 412 21.99 -16.87 6.13
C LEU A 412 22.10 -18.05 5.16
N ARG A 413 21.49 -17.92 3.96
CA ARG A 413 21.59 -18.91 2.89
C ARG A 413 23.03 -19.09 2.39
N GLN A 414 23.77 -18.01 2.18
CA GLN A 414 25.16 -18.09 1.72
C GLN A 414 26.08 -18.74 2.75
N ARG A 415 25.84 -18.48 4.04
CA ARG A 415 26.60 -19.06 5.15
C ARG A 415 26.10 -20.46 5.56
N ASN A 416 25.00 -20.96 4.98
CA ASN A 416 24.34 -22.23 5.33
C ASN A 416 23.98 -22.36 6.82
N ILE A 417 23.54 -21.27 7.44
CA ILE A 417 23.15 -21.18 8.86
C ILE A 417 21.79 -20.50 9.00
N GLY A 418 21.17 -20.60 10.18
CA GLY A 418 19.87 -20.02 10.49
C GLY A 418 18.67 -20.90 10.08
N ASP A 419 18.93 -22.08 9.52
CA ASP A 419 17.90 -23.05 9.20
C ASP A 419 17.34 -23.70 10.46
N VAL A 420 16.03 -23.93 10.47
CA VAL A 420 15.31 -24.63 11.51
C VAL A 420 14.66 -25.87 10.92
N PHE A 421 14.83 -27.00 11.61
CA PHE A 421 14.23 -28.28 11.21
C PHE A 421 13.13 -28.67 12.19
N ARG A 422 11.94 -28.93 11.66
CA ARG A 422 10.78 -29.37 12.42
C ARG A 422 10.07 -30.54 11.75
N ILE A 423 9.24 -31.22 12.52
CA ILE A 423 8.33 -32.24 11.99
C ILE A 423 6.97 -31.58 11.79
N ASP A 424 6.42 -31.68 10.59
CA ASP A 424 5.08 -31.18 10.29
C ASP A 424 3.98 -32.16 10.73
N GLU A 425 2.72 -31.74 10.61
CA GLU A 425 1.55 -32.55 10.98
C GLU A 425 1.45 -33.86 10.18
N GLN A 426 2.12 -33.95 9.02
CA GLN A 426 2.20 -35.13 8.16
C GLN A 426 3.42 -36.01 8.49
N SER A 427 4.09 -35.77 9.62
CA SER A 427 5.31 -36.46 10.05
C SER A 427 6.48 -36.33 9.08
N GLN A 428 6.50 -35.29 8.24
CA GLN A 428 7.61 -34.97 7.35
C GLN A 428 8.56 -33.97 7.99
N ILE A 429 9.84 -34.10 7.68
CA ILE A 429 10.86 -33.13 8.14
C ILE A 429 10.84 -31.93 7.19
N ARG A 430 10.53 -30.75 7.73
CA ARG A 430 10.64 -29.48 7.03
C ARG A 430 11.87 -28.72 7.48
N ARG A 431 12.60 -28.17 6.51
CA ARG A 431 13.69 -27.21 6.68
C ARG A 431 13.18 -25.84 6.24
N GLU A 432 13.22 -24.87 7.13
CA GLU A 432 12.80 -23.50 6.80
C GLU A 432 13.59 -22.46 7.60
N TYR A 433 13.61 -21.23 7.08
CA TYR A 433 14.01 -20.07 7.86
C TYR A 433 12.79 -19.56 8.61
N PRO A 434 12.86 -19.33 9.94
CA PRO A 434 11.74 -18.83 10.72
C PRO A 434 11.53 -17.34 10.43
N GLU A 435 11.01 -17.01 9.24
CA GLU A 435 10.93 -15.63 8.72
C GLU A 435 10.19 -14.69 9.67
N THR A 436 9.11 -15.15 10.31
CA THR A 436 8.33 -14.34 11.25
C THR A 436 9.14 -13.97 12.50
N LEU A 437 9.93 -14.91 13.03
CA LEU A 437 10.84 -14.65 14.16
C LEU A 437 11.96 -13.69 13.73
N ILE A 438 12.57 -13.92 12.56
CA ILE A 438 13.64 -13.08 12.03
C ILE A 438 13.15 -11.64 11.83
N ARG A 439 11.98 -11.45 11.23
CA ARG A 439 11.38 -10.13 11.05
C ARG A 439 11.11 -9.47 12.39
N LYS A 440 10.69 -10.21 13.41
CA LYS A 440 10.46 -9.65 14.76
C LYS A 440 11.75 -9.12 15.38
N ILE A 441 12.83 -9.91 15.33
CA ILE A 441 14.16 -9.52 15.81
C ILE A 441 14.63 -8.27 15.06
N LEU A 442 14.46 -8.25 13.73
CA LEU A 442 14.80 -7.09 12.92
C LEU A 442 13.99 -5.84 13.28
N ILE A 443 12.69 -5.96 13.58
CA ILE A 443 11.87 -4.82 14.02
C ILE A 443 12.42 -4.22 15.33
N GLU A 444 12.76 -5.06 16.31
CA GLU A 444 13.36 -4.62 17.58
C GLU A 444 14.72 -3.97 17.36
N TRP A 445 15.61 -4.65 16.65
CA TRP A 445 16.93 -4.14 16.30
C TRP A 445 16.85 -2.81 15.56
N TRP A 446 15.94 -2.69 14.58
CA TRP A 446 15.74 -1.47 13.80
C TRP A 446 15.23 -0.32 14.66
N THR A 447 14.27 -0.61 15.55
CA THR A 447 13.70 0.37 16.48
C THR A 447 14.77 0.89 17.44
N GLU A 448 15.63 0.01 17.95
CA GLU A 448 16.75 0.41 18.81
C GLU A 448 17.80 1.22 18.05
N ARG A 449 18.25 0.71 16.90
CA ARG A 449 19.36 1.28 16.13
C ARG A 449 19.09 2.71 15.67
N PHE A 450 17.83 3.02 15.38
CA PHE A 450 17.40 4.30 14.82
C PHE A 450 16.59 5.16 15.79
N ARG A 451 16.54 4.80 17.07
CA ARG A 451 15.84 5.56 18.11
C ARG A 451 16.26 7.03 18.14
N ASP A 452 17.55 7.29 17.98
CA ASP A 452 18.15 8.63 18.15
C ASP A 452 18.28 9.41 16.82
N ILE A 453 17.82 8.85 15.70
CA ILE A 453 17.84 9.59 14.42
C ILE A 453 16.81 10.73 14.46
N ASN A 454 17.25 11.94 14.11
CA ASN A 454 16.35 13.08 13.96
C ASN A 454 15.53 12.96 12.66
N GLY A 455 14.20 13.02 12.78
CA GLY A 455 13.28 13.00 11.64
C GLY A 455 13.53 14.12 10.61
N GLU A 456 14.09 15.26 11.00
CA GLU A 456 14.45 16.34 10.07
C GLU A 456 15.61 15.95 9.15
N GLN A 457 16.55 15.13 9.63
CA GLN A 457 17.65 14.61 8.81
C GLN A 457 17.13 13.60 7.77
N VAL A 458 16.12 12.81 8.15
CA VAL A 458 15.42 11.86 7.27
C VAL A 458 14.54 12.58 6.25
N ASP A 459 13.99 13.75 6.60
CA ASP A 459 13.20 14.57 5.69
C ASP A 459 14.04 15.47 4.76
N SER A 460 15.36 15.53 4.98
CA SER A 460 16.28 16.36 4.20
C SER A 460 16.38 15.86 2.75
N TYR A 461 15.75 16.60 1.84
CA TYR A 461 15.86 16.34 0.40
C TYR A 461 17.32 16.35 -0.08
N LEU A 462 18.16 17.24 0.45
CA LEU A 462 19.57 17.33 0.08
C LEU A 462 20.36 16.08 0.48
N THR A 463 20.08 15.53 1.66
CA THR A 463 20.72 14.29 2.13
C THR A 463 20.27 13.10 1.28
N TYR A 464 18.97 13.04 0.97
CA TYR A 464 18.39 12.01 0.13
C TYR A 464 18.89 12.07 -1.32
N SER A 465 18.96 13.26 -1.92
CA SER A 465 19.41 13.43 -3.30
C SER A 465 20.89 13.09 -3.48
N ARG A 466 21.75 13.49 -2.54
CA ARG A 466 23.18 13.11 -2.53
C ARG A 466 23.37 11.60 -2.38
N THR A 467 22.55 10.97 -1.55
CA THR A 467 22.50 9.50 -1.42
C THR A 467 22.18 8.84 -2.76
N LEU A 468 21.12 9.29 -3.44
CA LEU A 468 20.75 8.77 -4.76
C LEU A 468 21.84 8.97 -5.80
N GLU A 469 22.51 10.13 -5.82
CA GLU A 469 23.58 10.41 -6.75
C GLU A 469 24.77 9.46 -6.57
N MET A 470 25.19 9.23 -5.33
CA MET A 470 26.23 8.27 -4.99
C MET A 470 25.84 6.84 -5.42
N ILE A 471 24.61 6.41 -5.13
CA ILE A 471 24.10 5.09 -5.53
C ILE A 471 24.13 4.94 -7.06
N ARG A 472 23.66 5.96 -7.80
CA ARG A 472 23.67 5.96 -9.28
C ARG A 472 25.09 5.89 -9.84
N LYS A 473 26.02 6.64 -9.25
CA LYS A 473 27.44 6.64 -9.64
C LYS A 473 28.05 5.25 -9.46
N GLU A 474 27.84 4.65 -8.30
CA GLU A 474 28.36 3.32 -7.97
C GLU A 474 27.74 2.24 -8.87
N PHE A 475 26.42 2.30 -9.09
CA PHE A 475 25.72 1.40 -10.00
C PHE A 475 26.29 1.45 -11.41
N ARG A 476 26.48 2.66 -11.97
CA ARG A 476 27.04 2.83 -13.32
C ARG A 476 28.45 2.25 -13.43
N ALA A 477 29.29 2.46 -12.42
CA ALA A 477 30.65 1.92 -12.39
C ALA A 477 30.65 0.38 -12.39
N LEU A 478 29.82 -0.24 -11.55
CA LEU A 478 29.71 -1.71 -11.47
C LEU A 478 29.04 -2.30 -12.72
N TYR A 479 28.01 -1.63 -13.27
CA TYR A 479 27.37 -2.07 -14.51
C TYR A 479 28.37 -2.05 -15.67
N ALA A 480 29.13 -0.96 -15.85
CA ALA A 480 30.18 -0.86 -16.88
C ALA A 480 31.22 -1.99 -16.75
N ARG A 481 31.67 -2.27 -15.52
CA ARG A 481 32.55 -3.42 -15.24
C ARG A 481 31.90 -4.76 -15.60
N GLY A 482 30.60 -4.93 -15.33
CA GLY A 482 29.83 -6.10 -15.74
C GLY A 482 29.75 -6.27 -17.26
N VAL A 483 29.58 -5.18 -18.00
CA VAL A 483 29.61 -5.18 -19.47
C VAL A 483 30.99 -5.61 -19.98
N GLU A 484 32.08 -5.09 -19.40
CA GLU A 484 33.44 -5.51 -19.76
C GLU A 484 33.71 -6.99 -19.46
N MET A 485 33.25 -7.48 -18.29
CA MET A 485 33.33 -8.90 -17.95
C MET A 485 32.63 -9.76 -18.99
N ARG A 486 31.41 -9.37 -19.38
CA ARG A 486 30.64 -10.06 -20.42
C ARG A 486 31.37 -10.06 -21.76
N LYS A 487 31.90 -8.91 -22.19
CA LYS A 487 32.65 -8.79 -23.45
C LYS A 487 33.88 -9.71 -23.49
N LYS A 488 34.54 -9.93 -22.34
CA LYS A 488 35.67 -10.87 -22.22
C LYS A 488 35.23 -12.33 -22.27
N GLU A 489 34.10 -12.67 -21.66
CA GLU A 489 33.60 -14.06 -21.57
C GLU A 489 32.81 -14.51 -22.80
N GLN A 490 32.14 -13.58 -23.48
CA GLN A 490 31.34 -13.83 -24.68
C GLN A 490 31.62 -12.76 -25.76
N PRO A 491 32.81 -12.79 -26.38
CA PRO A 491 33.12 -11.89 -27.48
C PRO A 491 32.18 -12.19 -28.67
N GLY A 492 31.33 -11.22 -29.03
CA GLY A 492 30.39 -11.32 -30.16
C GLY A 492 28.90 -11.52 -29.82
N GLY A 493 28.52 -11.61 -28.53
CA GLY A 493 27.11 -11.68 -28.16
C GLY A 493 26.36 -10.36 -28.38
N GLY A 494 25.10 -10.41 -28.84
CA GLY A 494 24.28 -9.22 -29.10
C GLY A 494 23.86 -8.44 -27.83
N TYR A 495 23.38 -7.21 -27.98
CA TYR A 495 22.98 -6.31 -26.87
C TYR A 495 21.82 -6.86 -26.03
N LEU A 496 20.81 -7.48 -26.64
CA LEU A 496 19.67 -8.11 -25.93
C LEU A 496 20.10 -9.25 -24.98
N GLN A 497 21.22 -9.91 -25.25
CA GLN A 497 21.78 -10.94 -24.37
C GLN A 497 22.57 -10.34 -23.19
N GLN A 498 22.92 -9.04 -23.23
CA GLN A 498 23.70 -8.38 -22.20
C GLN A 498 22.91 -8.23 -20.91
N ASP A 499 21.68 -7.72 -20.97
CA ASP A 499 20.86 -7.50 -19.77
C ASP A 499 20.46 -8.83 -19.12
N GLU A 500 20.18 -9.86 -19.91
CA GLU A 500 19.92 -11.21 -19.39
C GLU A 500 21.16 -11.80 -18.70
N TRP A 501 22.34 -11.63 -19.31
CA TRP A 501 23.60 -12.09 -18.73
C TRP A 501 23.93 -11.35 -17.43
N ILE A 502 23.75 -10.02 -17.40
CA ILE A 502 23.96 -9.20 -16.19
C ILE A 502 22.98 -9.61 -15.09
N ARG A 503 21.71 -9.89 -15.43
CA ARG A 503 20.71 -10.38 -14.47
C ARG A 503 21.09 -11.75 -13.88
N LYS A 504 21.65 -12.65 -14.69
CA LYS A 504 22.15 -13.98 -14.25
C LYS A 504 23.41 -13.87 -13.39
N ASN A 505 24.28 -12.88 -13.67
CA ASN A 505 25.56 -12.68 -12.98
C ASN A 505 25.53 -11.56 -11.92
N ARG A 506 24.35 -11.08 -11.54
CA ARG A 506 24.17 -9.91 -10.66
C ARG A 506 24.95 -9.98 -9.34
N ASN A 507 24.98 -11.14 -8.68
CA ASN A 507 25.68 -11.29 -7.40
C ASN A 507 27.20 -11.19 -7.57
N ARG A 508 27.71 -11.62 -8.73
CA ARG A 508 29.13 -11.55 -9.07
C ARG A 508 29.56 -10.12 -9.44
N ILE A 509 28.68 -9.38 -10.11
CA ILE A 509 28.95 -8.02 -10.59
C ILE A 509 28.78 -7.01 -9.47
N PHE A 510 27.62 -7.03 -8.82
CA PHE A 510 27.22 -6.00 -7.86
C PHE A 510 27.53 -6.41 -6.41
N GLY A 511 27.58 -7.71 -6.11
CA GLY A 511 27.56 -8.20 -4.73
C GLY A 511 26.15 -8.16 -4.13
N LEU A 512 25.93 -9.01 -3.13
CA LEU A 512 24.61 -9.23 -2.54
C LEU A 512 23.98 -7.94 -1.97
N ARG A 513 24.72 -7.24 -1.11
CA ARG A 513 24.23 -6.05 -0.39
C ARG A 513 23.95 -4.88 -1.34
N LYS A 514 24.92 -4.51 -2.17
CA LYS A 514 24.76 -3.41 -3.14
C LYS A 514 23.60 -3.67 -4.10
N TYR A 515 23.42 -4.91 -4.55
CA TYR A 515 22.31 -5.26 -5.44
C TYR A 515 20.94 -4.95 -4.80
N GLU A 516 20.73 -5.33 -3.53
CA GLU A 516 19.48 -5.06 -2.83
C GLU A 516 19.23 -3.56 -2.61
N VAL A 517 20.30 -2.77 -2.38
CA VAL A 517 20.23 -1.30 -2.34
C VAL A 517 19.90 -0.72 -3.72
N PHE A 518 20.54 -1.20 -4.79
CA PHE A 518 20.25 -0.72 -6.15
C PHE A 518 18.79 -0.98 -6.53
N ARG A 519 18.28 -2.19 -6.27
CA ARG A 519 16.88 -2.52 -6.51
C ARG A 519 15.91 -1.60 -5.76
N ARG A 520 16.29 -1.13 -4.57
CA ARG A 520 15.47 -0.23 -3.76
C ARG A 520 15.38 1.18 -4.36
N PHE A 521 16.48 1.70 -4.89
CA PHE A 521 16.61 3.11 -5.29
C PHE A 521 16.56 3.34 -6.82
N LEU A 522 16.76 2.30 -7.62
CA LEU A 522 16.76 2.34 -9.07
C LEU A 522 15.58 1.49 -9.58
N SER A 523 14.55 2.13 -10.12
CA SER A 523 13.42 1.46 -10.79
C SER A 523 13.76 1.14 -12.25
N GLY A 524 13.28 0.00 -12.76
CA GLY A 524 13.43 -0.41 -14.16
C GLY A 524 13.45 -1.92 -14.41
N THR A 525 13.30 -2.32 -15.67
CA THR A 525 13.17 -3.70 -16.19
C THR A 525 14.34 -4.65 -15.85
N MET A 526 15.49 -4.11 -15.45
CA MET A 526 16.62 -4.90 -14.97
C MET A 526 16.45 -5.46 -13.55
N PHE A 527 15.58 -4.84 -12.74
CA PHE A 527 15.38 -5.16 -11.33
C PHE A 527 13.96 -5.67 -11.00
N GLU A 528 13.04 -5.57 -11.97
CA GLU A 528 11.70 -6.14 -11.92
C GLU A 528 11.76 -7.65 -12.21
N PHE A 529 11.11 -8.45 -11.36
CA PHE A 529 10.99 -9.90 -11.45
C PHE A 529 9.54 -10.30 -11.67
#